data_AF-A0A242AZY8-F1
#
_entry.id   AF-A0A242AZY8-F1
#
_cell.length_a   1.000
_cell.length_b   1.000
_cell.length_c   1.000
_cell.angle_alpha   90.00
_cell.angle_beta   90.00
_cell.angle_gamma   90.00
#
_symmetry.space_group_name_H-M   'P 1'
#
loop_
_entity.id
_entity.type
_entity.pdbx_description
1 polymer ?
#
loop_
_entity_poly.entity_id
_entity_poly.type
_entity_poly.pdbx_seq_one_letter_code
_entity_poly.pdbx_strand_id
1 'polypeptide(L)'
;MTIISNRQCYNSYFVPFETLAYASWPPTYVTCDCGEYAKHIVHFSRLSCGAPHFQNTFVWECQHCGKRYRQVKGTFNFELVNEREENVDD
;
A
#
# COMPACT_ATOMS: atom_id res chain seq x y z
N MET A 1 -15.04 14.61 8.87
CA MET A 1 -14.29 13.56 9.60
C MET A 1 -12.95 13.42 8.93
N THR A 2 -11.87 13.82 9.60
CA THR A 2 -10.52 13.51 9.12
C THR A 2 -10.29 12.03 9.31
N ILE A 3 -10.10 11.29 8.23
CA ILE A 3 -9.78 9.87 8.30
C ILE A 3 -8.29 9.77 8.61
N ILE A 4 -7.96 9.18 9.76
CA ILE A 4 -6.57 9.10 10.25
C ILE A 4 -6.02 7.71 9.94
N SER A 5 -4.84 7.66 9.33
CA SER A 5 -4.02 6.45 9.16
C SER A 5 -2.90 6.45 10.21
N ASN A 6 -2.45 5.28 10.64
CA ASN A 6 -1.28 5.12 11.50
C ASN A 6 0.07 5.37 10.77
N ARG A 7 0.05 5.64 9.46
CA ARG A 7 1.22 5.99 8.64
C ARG A 7 0.92 7.15 7.70
N GLN A 8 1.92 8.00 7.45
CA GLN A 8 1.77 9.11 6.50
C GLN A 8 1.70 8.55 5.08
N CYS A 9 0.72 9.02 4.31
CA CYS A 9 0.41 8.56 2.96
C CYS A 9 0.81 9.61 1.92
N TYR A 10 1.28 9.14 0.75
CA TYR A 10 1.75 10.00 -0.33
C TYR A 10 1.29 9.50 -1.70
N ASN A 11 1.10 10.45 -2.62
CA ASN A 11 0.83 10.15 -4.03
C ASN A 11 2.12 9.81 -4.80
N SER A 12 2.01 9.60 -6.12
CA SER A 12 3.14 9.28 -7.00
C SER A 12 4.23 10.36 -7.10
N TYR A 13 3.95 11.57 -6.61
CA TYR A 13 4.86 12.71 -6.58
C TYR A 13 5.46 12.95 -5.19
N PHE A 14 5.32 11.99 -4.27
CA PHE A 14 5.79 12.11 -2.87
C PHE A 14 5.14 13.27 -2.11
N VAL A 15 3.98 13.75 -2.56
CA VAL A 15 3.23 14.80 -1.85
C VAL A 15 2.37 14.11 -0.78
N PRO A 16 2.51 14.49 0.50
CA PRO A 16 1.67 13.98 1.57
C PRO A 16 0.23 14.46 1.35
N PHE A 17 -0.74 13.59 1.57
CA PHE A 17 -2.14 13.99 1.58
C PHE A 17 -2.79 13.71 2.94
N GLU A 18 -3.51 14.72 3.44
CA GLU A 18 -4.18 14.67 4.75
C GLU A 18 -5.56 14.00 4.67
N THR A 19 -6.13 13.92 3.47
CA THR A 19 -7.44 13.31 3.26
C THR A 19 -7.30 11.96 2.58
N LEU A 20 -7.78 10.91 3.25
CA LEU A 20 -7.82 9.55 2.69
C LEU A 20 -9.10 9.33 1.86
N ALA A 21 -9.56 10.38 1.18
CA ALA A 21 -10.75 10.32 0.34
C ALA A 21 -10.53 9.34 -0.84
N TYR A 22 -11.61 8.74 -1.33
CA TYR A 22 -11.59 7.69 -2.35
C TYR A 22 -10.72 8.03 -3.58
N ALA A 23 -10.66 9.30 -3.99
CA ALA A 23 -9.88 9.73 -5.15
C ALA A 23 -8.35 9.66 -4.95
N SER A 24 -7.89 9.61 -3.70
CA SER A 24 -6.47 9.55 -3.34
C SER A 24 -6.04 8.19 -2.79
N TRP A 25 -6.97 7.22 -2.71
CA TRP A 25 -6.72 5.88 -2.21
C TRP A 25 -6.77 4.83 -3.32
N PRO A 26 -5.87 3.85 -3.36
CA PRO A 26 -4.74 3.63 -2.44
C PRO A 26 -3.56 4.61 -2.66
N PRO A 27 -2.79 4.94 -1.61
CA PRO A 27 -1.58 5.73 -1.74
C PRO A 27 -0.52 5.00 -2.57
N THR A 28 0.28 5.75 -3.31
CA THR A 28 1.46 5.19 -4.00
C THR A 28 2.57 4.86 -3.00
N TYR A 29 2.74 5.68 -1.96
CA TYR A 29 3.76 5.47 -0.93
C TYR A 29 3.22 5.68 0.48
N VAL A 30 3.85 5.02 1.44
CA VAL A 30 3.64 5.23 2.88
C VAL A 30 4.96 5.32 3.63
N THR A 31 4.97 5.95 4.81
CA THR A 31 6.17 5.99 5.67
C THR A 31 6.56 4.59 6.16
N CYS A 32 7.82 4.23 5.94
CA CYS A 32 8.45 3.07 6.56
C CYS A 32 9.07 3.46 7.91
N ASP A 33 9.13 2.53 8.85
CA ASP A 33 9.78 2.76 10.16
C ASP A 33 11.29 3.06 10.05
N CYS A 34 11.94 2.74 8.93
CA CYS A 34 13.35 3.07 8.70
C CYS A 34 13.57 4.52 8.22
N GLY A 35 12.51 5.33 8.12
CA GLY A 35 12.56 6.71 7.64
C GLY A 35 12.40 6.87 6.13
N GLU A 36 12.45 5.77 5.37
CA GLU A 36 12.26 5.74 3.91
C GLU A 36 10.80 5.49 3.53
N TYR A 37 10.53 5.44 2.21
CA TYR A 37 9.21 5.14 1.67
C TYR A 37 9.02 3.65 1.39
N ALA A 38 7.83 3.14 1.73
CA ALA A 38 7.33 1.88 1.21
C ALA A 38 6.41 2.14 0.01
N LYS A 39 6.67 1.47 -1.12
CA LYS A 39 5.92 1.64 -2.37
C LYS A 39 4.83 0.59 -2.50
N HIS A 40 3.67 1.00 -3.01
CA HIS A 40 2.55 0.10 -3.27
C HIS A 40 2.92 -0.96 -4.31
N ILE A 41 2.64 -2.22 -3.98
CA ILE A 41 2.75 -3.34 -4.89
C ILE A 41 1.46 -3.42 -5.70
N VAL A 42 1.58 -3.30 -7.02
CA VAL A 42 0.48 -3.50 -7.96
C VAL A 42 0.81 -4.68 -8.86
N HIS A 43 -0.14 -5.57 -9.06
CA HIS A 43 0.01 -6.65 -10.03
C HIS A 43 -0.44 -6.16 -11.39
N PHE A 44 0.46 -6.27 -12.36
CA PHE A 44 0.16 -5.99 -13.75
C PHE A 44 -0.27 -7.28 -14.46
N SER A 45 -1.42 -7.24 -15.12
CA SER A 45 -1.86 -8.27 -16.04
C SER A 45 -2.36 -7.64 -17.34
N ARG A 46 -2.31 -8.41 -18.43
CA ARG A 46 -2.99 -8.05 -19.68
C ARG A 46 -4.30 -8.81 -19.75
N LEU A 47 -5.39 -8.09 -19.99
CA LEU A 47 -6.68 -8.73 -20.27
C LEU A 47 -6.63 -9.44 -21.63
N SER A 48 -7.56 -10.35 -21.86
CA SER A 48 -7.69 -11.07 -23.14
C SER A 48 -7.84 -10.13 -24.35
N CYS A 49 -8.39 -8.93 -24.13
CA CYS A 49 -8.49 -7.86 -25.13
C CYS A 49 -7.20 -7.04 -25.33
N GLY A 50 -6.10 -7.39 -24.66
CA GLY A 50 -4.81 -6.70 -24.73
C GLY A 50 -4.68 -5.46 -23.85
N ALA A 51 -5.76 -5.02 -23.19
CA ALA A 51 -5.75 -3.85 -22.32
C ALA A 51 -4.90 -4.11 -21.05
N PRO A 52 -4.11 -3.11 -20.59
CA PRO A 52 -3.39 -3.20 -19.33
C PRO A 52 -4.37 -3.16 -18.15
N HIS A 53 -4.17 -4.05 -17.18
CA HIS A 53 -4.96 -4.10 -15.96
C HIS A 53 -4.03 -4.13 -14.75
N PHE A 54 -4.28 -3.22 -13.80
CA PHE A 54 -3.51 -3.09 -12.57
C PHE A 54 -4.40 -3.49 -11.40
N GLN A 55 -3.98 -4.52 -10.67
CA GLN A 55 -4.66 -4.98 -9.47
C GLN A 55 -3.93 -4.44 -8.24
N ASN A 56 -4.67 -3.70 -7.41
CA ASN A 56 -4.19 -3.22 -6.13
C ASN A 56 -4.07 -4.39 -5.15
N THR A 57 -2.87 -4.70 -4.68
CA THR A 57 -2.65 -5.76 -3.69
C THR A 57 -2.93 -5.30 -2.25
N PHE A 58 -2.99 -3.97 -2.06
CA PHE A 58 -3.02 -3.32 -0.74
C PHE A 58 -1.85 -3.74 0.17
N VAL A 59 -0.69 -4.02 -0.45
CA VAL A 59 0.59 -4.26 0.23
C VAL A 59 1.62 -3.24 -0.26
N TRP A 60 2.40 -2.68 0.65
CA TRP A 60 3.50 -1.75 0.40
C TRP A 60 4.81 -2.34 0.87
N GLU A 61 5.87 -2.17 0.10
CA GLU A 61 7.20 -2.68 0.43
C GLU A 61 8.25 -1.55 0.41
N CYS A 62 9.04 -1.48 1.47
CA CYS A 62 10.20 -0.59 1.52
C CYS A 62 11.39 -1.23 0.83
N GLN A 63 11.86 -0.63 -0.27
CA GLN A 63 13.02 -1.12 -1.02
C GLN A 63 14.34 -0.97 -0.24
N HIS A 64 14.37 -0.14 0.81
CA HIS A 64 15.56 0.09 1.62
C HIS A 64 15.75 -1.00 2.70
N CYS A 65 14.70 -1.35 3.44
CA CYS A 65 14.80 -2.29 4.57
C CYS A 65 13.98 -3.57 4.40
N GLY A 66 13.31 -3.77 3.26
CA GLY A 66 12.50 -4.95 2.95
C GLY A 66 11.18 -5.08 3.74
N LYS A 67 10.88 -4.15 4.66
CA LYS A 67 9.64 -4.21 5.46
C LYS A 67 8.42 -4.08 4.55
N ARG A 68 7.43 -4.93 4.81
CA ARG A 68 6.14 -4.93 4.12
C ARG A 68 5.03 -4.48 5.05
N TYR A 69 4.09 -3.74 4.50
CA TYR A 69 2.92 -3.24 5.21
C TYR A 69 1.67 -3.59 4.43
N ARG A 70 0.64 -4.11 5.09
CA ARG A 70 -0.66 -4.42 4.47
C ARG A 70 -1.72 -3.50 5.07
N GLN A 71 -2.65 -3.03 4.24
CA GLN A 71 -3.82 -2.31 4.75
C GLN A 71 -4.76 -3.29 5.46
N VAL A 72 -5.16 -2.96 6.69
CA VAL A 72 -6.17 -3.71 7.43
C VAL A 72 -7.54 -3.48 6.77
N LYS A 73 -8.20 -4.56 6.34
CA LYS A 73 -9.45 -4.54 5.58
C LYS A 73 -10.53 -3.70 6.29
N GLY A 74 -11.16 -2.80 5.55
CA GLY A 74 -12.22 -1.92 6.08
C GLY A 74 -11.72 -0.72 6.90
N THR A 75 -10.40 -0.55 7.03
CA THR A 75 -9.78 0.59 7.71
C THR A 75 -8.77 1.28 6.79
N PHE A 76 -8.14 2.36 7.25
CA PHE A 76 -7.01 2.99 6.55
C PHE A 76 -5.69 2.78 7.28
N ASN A 77 -5.65 1.83 8.22
CA ASN A 77 -4.46 1.50 8.99
C ASN A 77 -3.65 0.40 8.31
N PHE A 78 -2.37 0.37 8.64
CA PHE A 78 -1.39 -0.56 8.10
C PHE A 78 -0.81 -1.44 9.20
N GLU A 79 -0.73 -2.74 8.92
CA GLU A 79 -0.05 -3.72 9.75
C GLU A 79 1.28 -4.14 9.10
N LEU A 80 2.29 -4.44 9.92
CA LEU A 80 3.56 -4.97 9.42
C LEU A 80 3.35 -6.45 9.03
N VAL A 81 3.70 -6.79 7.80
CA VAL A 81 3.67 -8.18 7.32
C VAL A 81 5.03 -8.80 7.63
N ASN A 82 5.05 -9.77 8.52
CA ASN A 82 6.22 -10.64 8.70
C ASN A 82 6.10 -11.81 7.72
N GLU A 83 7.20 -12.20 7.06
CA GLU A 83 7.24 -13.30 6.07
C GLU A 83 6.76 -14.67 6.59
N ARG A 84 6.40 -14.79 7.87
CA ARG A 84 6.00 -16.03 8.53
C ARG A 84 4.49 -16.32 8.53
N GLU A 85 3.64 -15.42 8.03
CA GLU A 85 2.17 -15.56 8.10
C GLU A 85 1.47 -15.85 6.76
N GLU A 86 2.19 -16.11 5.66
CA GLU A 86 1.60 -16.53 4.37
C GLU A 86 1.40 -18.06 4.23
N ASN A 87 1.46 -18.83 5.32
CA ASN A 87 1.16 -20.27 5.33
C ASN A 87 0.06 -20.64 6.34
N VAL A 88 -1.10 -20.00 6.26
CA VAL A 88 -2.34 -20.59 6.79
C VAL A 88 -3.46 -20.19 5.85
N ASP A 89 -3.78 -21.06 4.90
CA ASP A 89 -5.14 -21.42 4.52
C ASP A 89 -5.00 -22.65 3.59
N ASP A 90 -5.09 -23.82 4.23
CA ASP A 90 -5.30 -25.16 3.64
C ASP A 90 -6.70 -25.27 3.04
#